data_AF-A0A3C1GLW8-F1
#
_entry.id   AF-A0A3C1GLW8-F1
#
_cell.length_a   1.000
_cell.length_b   1.000
_cell.length_c   1.000
_cell.angle_alpha   90.00
_cell.angle_beta   90.00
_cell.angle_gamma   90.00
#
_symmetry.space_group_name_H-M   'P 1'
#
loop_
_entity.id
_entity.type
_entity.pdbx_description
1 polymer ?
#
loop_
_entity_poly.entity_id
_entity_poly.type
_entity_poly.pdbx_seq_one_letter_code
_entity_poly.pdbx_strand_id
1 'polypeptide(L)'
;TENLMMAAALAEGTTVLENAAREPEVGDLARLLIAMGARIEGAGTERIEIEGVPELSGARHRIIPDRIEAGTLLVAGAITGGDVTVVGFSPRDLTATLAKLEECGAGITVEGDRVRCQGPARPQPADVITSPFPGFPTDMQAQIMALLGLADGVSKITETIFENRFMHVAELCRMGARIETDGSTAVVRGVPSYQGAQVMATDLRASASLVLAGLAARGTTEVARVYHLDRGYERLETKLQSLGARITRVA
;
A
#
# COMPACT_ATOMS: atom_id res chain seq x y z
N THR A 1 -2.47 -0.46 -19.45
CA THR A 1 -1.22 0.08 -20.04
C THR A 1 -0.19 -0.99 -20.33
N GLU A 2 0.31 -1.71 -19.32
CA GLU A 2 1.44 -2.65 -19.44
C GLU A 2 1.30 -3.70 -20.55
N ASN A 3 0.14 -4.36 -20.65
CA ASN A 3 -0.08 -5.37 -21.67
C ASN A 3 0.01 -4.79 -23.10
N LEU A 4 -0.59 -3.62 -23.32
CA LEU A 4 -0.51 -2.93 -24.61
C LEU A 4 0.92 -2.45 -24.90
N MET A 5 1.65 -2.02 -23.87
CA MET A 5 3.04 -1.60 -24.00
C MET A 5 3.94 -2.75 -24.46
N MET A 6 3.80 -3.94 -23.85
CA MET A 6 4.55 -5.13 -24.28
C MET A 6 4.20 -5.55 -25.70
N ALA A 7 2.90 -5.52 -26.06
CA ALA A 7 2.46 -5.86 -27.42
C ALA A 7 2.99 -4.86 -28.46
N ALA A 8 2.93 -3.56 -28.16
CA ALA A 8 3.38 -2.49 -29.05
C ALA A 8 4.91 -2.51 -29.28
N ALA A 9 5.70 -3.00 -28.31
CA ALA A 9 7.15 -3.05 -28.43
C ALA A 9 7.65 -3.86 -29.63
N LEU A 10 6.87 -4.84 -30.12
CA LEU A 10 7.20 -5.67 -31.29
C LEU A 10 6.22 -5.49 -32.47
N ALA A 11 5.29 -4.55 -32.37
CA ALA A 11 4.32 -4.28 -33.45
C ALA A 11 4.98 -3.52 -34.61
N GLU A 12 4.41 -3.57 -35.81
CA GLU A 12 4.88 -2.73 -36.92
C GLU A 12 4.33 -1.31 -36.77
N GLY A 13 5.21 -0.30 -36.74
CA GLY A 13 4.86 1.12 -36.69
C GLY A 13 4.83 1.72 -35.29
N THR A 14 4.15 2.86 -35.15
CA THR A 14 4.08 3.63 -33.90
C THR A 14 2.72 3.46 -33.22
N THR A 15 2.74 3.09 -31.95
CA THR A 15 1.56 3.06 -31.07
C THR A 15 1.62 4.21 -30.08
N VAL A 16 0.49 4.91 -29.91
CA VAL A 16 0.33 5.95 -28.90
C VAL A 16 -0.72 5.49 -27.90
N LEU A 17 -0.34 5.37 -26.64
CA LEU A 17 -1.24 5.09 -25.52
C LEU A 17 -1.59 6.40 -24.85
N GLU A 18 -2.88 6.76 -24.87
CA GLU A 18 -3.43 7.90 -24.15
C GLU A 18 -4.15 7.44 -22.88
N ASN A 19 -4.23 8.31 -21.87
CA ASN A 19 -4.76 8.00 -20.55
C ASN A 19 -4.06 6.78 -19.91
N ALA A 20 -2.74 6.71 -20.08
CA ALA A 20 -1.92 5.63 -19.55
C ALA A 20 -1.79 5.73 -18.03
N ALA A 21 -1.92 4.58 -17.35
CA ALA A 21 -1.47 4.35 -15.98
C ALA A 21 -0.05 4.88 -15.75
N ARG A 22 0.16 5.56 -14.62
CA ARG A 22 1.39 6.32 -14.29
C ARG A 22 2.18 5.71 -13.14
N GLU A 23 1.69 4.58 -12.62
CA GLU A 23 2.25 3.84 -11.52
C GLU A 23 3.75 3.55 -11.73
N PRO A 24 4.60 3.60 -10.68
CA PRO A 24 6.03 3.31 -10.79
C PRO A 24 6.35 1.98 -11.47
N GLU A 25 5.48 0.99 -11.29
CA GLU A 25 5.56 -0.34 -11.89
C GLU A 25 5.46 -0.30 -13.44
N VAL A 26 4.61 0.59 -13.99
CA VAL A 26 4.52 0.84 -15.44
C VAL A 26 5.83 1.43 -15.97
N GLY A 27 6.40 2.38 -15.22
CA GLY A 27 7.70 2.95 -15.53
C GLY A 27 8.83 1.92 -15.44
N ASP A 28 8.74 0.96 -14.54
CA ASP A 28 9.73 -0.11 -14.39
C ASP A 28 9.71 -1.10 -15.56
N LEU A 29 8.53 -1.51 -15.99
CA LEU A 29 8.37 -2.32 -17.19
C LEU A 29 8.94 -1.61 -18.43
N ALA A 30 8.65 -0.32 -18.60
CA ALA A 30 9.20 0.46 -19.71
C ALA A 30 10.73 0.48 -19.68
N ARG A 31 11.36 0.67 -18.50
CA ARG A 31 12.82 0.63 -18.36
C ARG A 31 13.41 -0.73 -18.75
N LEU A 32 12.76 -1.83 -18.36
CA LEU A 32 13.17 -3.18 -18.77
C LEU A 32 13.08 -3.34 -20.29
N LEU A 33 11.96 -2.97 -20.90
CA LEU A 33 11.76 -3.08 -22.35
C LEU A 33 12.76 -2.22 -23.12
N ILE A 34 13.04 -1.00 -22.67
CA ILE A 34 14.06 -0.11 -23.25
C ILE A 34 15.45 -0.76 -23.13
N ALA A 35 15.79 -1.35 -21.98
CA ALA A 35 17.06 -2.06 -21.80
C ALA A 35 17.18 -3.30 -22.72
N MET A 36 16.04 -3.88 -23.12
CA MET A 36 15.97 -4.96 -24.12
C MET A 36 16.03 -4.47 -25.57
N GLY A 37 15.93 -3.14 -25.81
CA GLY A 37 16.01 -2.52 -27.14
C GLY A 37 14.72 -1.91 -27.67
N ALA A 38 13.64 -1.88 -26.88
CA ALA A 38 12.40 -1.20 -27.27
C ALA A 38 12.59 0.33 -27.34
N ARG A 39 11.80 1.00 -28.19
CA ARG A 39 11.76 2.46 -28.26
C ARG A 39 10.47 2.96 -27.62
N ILE A 40 10.58 3.41 -26.37
CA ILE A 40 9.44 3.85 -25.55
C ILE A 40 9.76 5.22 -24.98
N GLU A 41 8.85 6.17 -25.18
CA GLU A 41 8.91 7.52 -24.62
C GLU A 41 7.66 7.86 -23.80
N GLY A 42 7.80 8.75 -22.83
CA GLY A 42 6.68 9.22 -22.01
C GLY A 42 6.21 8.26 -20.90
N ALA A 43 6.93 7.17 -20.63
CA ALA A 43 6.61 6.27 -19.52
C ALA A 43 6.58 7.00 -18.16
N GLY A 44 5.53 6.76 -17.37
CA GLY A 44 5.25 7.51 -16.13
C GLY A 44 4.38 8.76 -16.34
N THR A 45 4.02 9.07 -17.60
CA THR A 45 3.04 10.11 -17.96
C THR A 45 1.76 9.48 -18.51
N GLU A 46 0.75 10.31 -18.75
CA GLU A 46 -0.55 9.88 -19.30
C GLU A 46 -0.49 9.55 -20.80
N ARG A 47 0.61 9.91 -21.48
CA ARG A 47 0.81 9.62 -22.90
C ARG A 47 2.13 8.88 -23.10
N ILE A 48 2.05 7.65 -23.60
CA ILE A 48 3.22 6.81 -23.88
C ILE A 48 3.28 6.54 -25.38
N GLU A 49 4.42 6.83 -25.98
CA GLU A 49 4.67 6.58 -27.40
C GLU A 49 5.67 5.44 -27.57
N ILE A 50 5.34 4.50 -28.46
CA ILE A 50 6.08 3.26 -28.64
C ILE A 50 6.29 3.05 -30.13
N GLU A 51 7.53 3.09 -30.58
CA GLU A 51 7.90 2.66 -31.93
C GLU A 51 8.31 1.19 -31.84
N GLY A 52 7.54 0.33 -32.50
CA GLY A 52 7.80 -1.10 -32.44
C GLY A 52 9.09 -1.48 -33.19
N VAL A 53 9.80 -2.47 -32.64
CA VAL A 53 11.08 -2.95 -33.15
C VAL A 53 10.96 -4.41 -33.62
N PRO A 54 11.78 -4.86 -34.59
CA PRO A 54 11.66 -6.22 -35.14
C PRO A 54 12.01 -7.31 -34.12
N GLU A 55 12.86 -7.02 -33.14
CA GLU A 55 13.27 -7.96 -32.10
C GLU A 55 13.67 -7.24 -30.81
N LEU A 56 13.60 -7.98 -29.70
CA LEU A 56 14.13 -7.58 -28.40
C LEU A 56 15.28 -8.51 -28.01
N SER A 57 16.26 -7.96 -27.32
CA SER A 57 17.41 -8.69 -26.78
C SER A 57 17.25 -8.99 -25.29
N GLY A 58 18.12 -9.83 -24.74
CA GLY A 58 18.16 -10.08 -23.29
C GLY A 58 18.73 -8.87 -22.52
N ALA A 59 18.18 -8.59 -21.34
CA ALA A 59 18.65 -7.51 -20.47
C ALA A 59 18.83 -7.98 -19.01
N ARG A 60 19.65 -7.26 -18.25
CA ARG A 60 19.68 -7.35 -16.79
C ARG A 60 18.97 -6.13 -16.22
N HIS A 61 17.97 -6.37 -15.38
CA HIS A 61 17.16 -5.33 -14.77
C HIS A 61 17.00 -5.60 -13.28
N ARG A 62 16.97 -4.53 -12.48
CA ARG A 62 16.68 -4.60 -11.05
C ARG A 62 15.27 -4.11 -10.83
N ILE A 63 14.41 -4.97 -10.29
CA ILE A 63 13.03 -4.64 -9.94
C ILE A 63 13.02 -3.52 -8.89
N ILE A 64 12.10 -2.58 -9.05
CA ILE A 64 11.91 -1.52 -8.06
C ILE A 64 11.45 -2.08 -6.70
N PRO A 65 11.75 -1.39 -5.60
CA PRO A 65 11.24 -1.75 -4.28
C PRO A 65 9.70 -1.69 -4.20
N ASP A 66 9.10 -2.54 -3.37
CA ASP A 66 7.64 -2.54 -3.16
C ASP A 66 7.22 -1.36 -2.27
N ARG A 67 6.63 -0.35 -2.92
CA ARG A 67 6.11 0.86 -2.25
C ARG A 67 4.97 0.56 -1.28
N ILE A 68 4.14 -0.45 -1.53
CA ILE A 68 3.03 -0.83 -0.66
C ILE A 68 3.53 -1.57 0.59
N GLU A 69 4.55 -2.41 0.44
CA GLU A 69 5.22 -3.00 1.60
C GLU A 69 5.86 -1.91 2.48
N ALA A 70 6.59 -0.98 1.87
CA ALA A 70 7.17 0.16 2.57
C ALA A 70 6.10 0.95 3.33
N GLY A 71 4.99 1.29 2.67
CA GLY A 71 3.85 1.96 3.29
C GLY A 71 3.24 1.18 4.46
N THR A 72 3.13 -0.14 4.32
CA THR A 72 2.58 -1.01 5.37
C THR A 72 3.46 -0.99 6.63
N LEU A 73 4.79 -1.01 6.48
CA LEU A 73 5.73 -0.93 7.59
C LEU A 73 5.73 0.47 8.24
N LEU A 74 5.57 1.53 7.45
CA LEU A 74 5.42 2.89 7.99
C LEU A 74 4.13 3.03 8.80
N VAL A 75 3.01 2.46 8.32
CA VAL A 75 1.75 2.41 9.09
C VAL A 75 1.94 1.59 10.38
N ALA A 76 2.77 0.54 10.38
CA ALA A 76 3.09 -0.20 11.60
C ALA A 76 3.75 0.69 12.67
N GLY A 77 4.67 1.57 12.27
CA GLY A 77 5.22 2.59 13.17
C GLY A 77 4.16 3.58 13.66
N ALA A 78 3.34 4.08 12.73
CA ALA A 78 2.28 5.06 13.05
C ALA A 78 1.23 4.52 14.02
N ILE A 79 0.70 3.31 13.76
CA ILE A 79 -0.42 2.73 14.53
C ILE A 79 -0.01 2.28 15.93
N THR A 80 1.26 1.97 16.13
CA THR A 80 1.80 1.52 17.43
C THR A 80 2.38 2.66 18.27
N GLY A 81 2.45 3.88 17.75
CA GLY A 81 3.17 4.99 18.38
C GLY A 81 4.69 4.75 18.43
N GLY A 82 5.21 3.86 17.58
CA GLY A 82 6.62 3.48 17.52
C GLY A 82 7.48 4.43 16.70
N ASP A 83 8.75 4.08 16.55
CA ASP A 83 9.72 4.81 15.72
C ASP A 83 10.37 3.84 14.74
N VAL A 84 9.92 3.88 13.49
CA VAL A 84 10.29 2.91 12.45
C VAL A 84 10.97 3.65 11.30
N THR A 85 12.12 3.13 10.86
CA THR A 85 12.78 3.59 9.63
C THR A 85 12.71 2.49 8.57
N VAL A 86 12.09 2.80 7.44
CA VAL A 86 12.06 1.94 6.26
C VAL A 86 13.11 2.46 5.26
N VAL A 87 13.91 1.56 4.70
CA VAL A 87 15.04 1.90 3.83
C VAL A 87 14.93 1.20 2.49
N GLY A 88 15.60 1.73 1.47
CA GLY A 88 15.73 1.08 0.18
C GLY A 88 14.49 1.19 -0.70
N PHE A 89 13.70 2.26 -0.57
CA PHE A 89 12.62 2.59 -1.51
C PHE A 89 12.64 4.09 -1.88
N SER A 90 12.06 4.44 -3.02
CA SER A 90 11.90 5.83 -3.43
C SER A 90 10.72 6.47 -2.71
N PRO A 91 10.90 7.51 -1.86
CA PRO A 91 9.81 8.19 -1.19
C PRO A 91 8.82 8.85 -2.16
N ARG A 92 9.27 9.14 -3.40
CA ARG A 92 8.45 9.71 -4.47
C ARG A 92 7.35 8.78 -4.94
N ASP A 93 7.51 7.48 -4.74
CA ASP A 93 6.56 6.46 -5.17
C ASP A 93 5.40 6.33 -4.18
N LEU A 94 5.49 7.01 -3.03
CA LEU A 94 4.54 6.89 -1.93
C LEU A 94 4.11 8.24 -1.32
N THR A 95 4.29 9.34 -2.05
CA THR A 95 4.05 10.72 -1.58
C THR A 95 2.66 10.91 -0.97
N ALA A 96 1.60 10.44 -1.62
CA ALA A 96 0.23 10.58 -1.12
C ALA A 96 0.00 9.84 0.22
N THR A 97 0.62 8.68 0.41
CA THR A 97 0.53 7.96 1.68
C THR A 97 1.35 8.62 2.77
N LEU A 98 2.56 9.12 2.45
CA LEU A 98 3.40 9.86 3.40
C LEU A 98 2.67 11.11 3.90
N ALA A 99 2.10 11.90 2.98
CA ALA A 99 1.31 13.08 3.33
C ALA A 99 0.10 12.72 4.20
N LYS A 100 -0.56 11.59 3.94
CA LYS A 100 -1.70 11.14 4.76
C LYS A 100 -1.27 10.68 6.15
N LEU A 101 -0.10 10.07 6.29
CA LEU A 101 0.48 9.73 7.60
C LEU A 101 0.82 10.98 8.40
N GLU A 102 1.38 12.01 7.76
CA GLU A 102 1.63 13.33 8.39
C GLU A 102 0.34 14.01 8.82
N GLU A 103 -0.71 13.97 7.98
CA GLU A 103 -2.05 14.48 8.32
C GLU A 103 -2.66 13.74 9.51
N CYS A 104 -2.40 12.44 9.64
CA CYS A 104 -2.76 11.64 10.82
C CYS A 104 -1.88 11.93 12.06
N GLY A 105 -0.92 12.85 11.96
CA GLY A 105 -0.06 13.29 13.06
C GLY A 105 1.26 12.53 13.20
N ALA A 106 1.61 11.63 12.28
CA ALA A 106 2.91 10.96 12.32
C ALA A 106 4.04 11.92 11.94
N GLY A 107 5.16 11.86 12.65
CA GLY A 107 6.39 12.57 12.28
C GLY A 107 7.09 11.82 11.14
N ILE A 108 7.10 12.38 9.94
CA ILE A 108 7.81 11.80 8.79
C ILE A 108 9.13 12.55 8.55
N THR A 109 10.22 11.81 8.39
CA THR A 109 11.53 12.36 7.99
C THR A 109 12.07 11.58 6.81
N VAL A 110 12.41 12.29 5.73
CA VAL A 110 12.89 11.68 4.48
C VAL A 110 14.36 12.04 4.27
N GLU A 111 15.20 11.01 4.15
CA GLU A 111 16.64 11.12 3.91
C GLU A 111 17.06 10.17 2.79
N GLY A 112 17.07 10.66 1.54
CA GLY A 112 17.39 9.85 0.38
C GLY A 112 16.35 8.74 0.17
N ASP A 113 16.78 7.48 0.29
CA ASP A 113 15.95 6.27 0.19
C ASP A 113 15.47 5.74 1.55
N ARG A 114 15.61 6.56 2.60
CA ARG A 114 15.23 6.24 3.97
C ARG A 114 14.08 7.13 4.41
N VAL A 115 13.02 6.51 4.91
CA VAL A 115 11.87 7.22 5.49
C VAL A 115 11.68 6.74 6.91
N ARG A 116 11.82 7.68 7.86
CA ARG A 116 11.53 7.47 9.27
C ARG A 116 10.11 7.94 9.57
N CYS A 117 9.34 7.12 10.26
CA CYS A 117 8.00 7.39 10.75
C CYS A 117 7.98 7.25 12.27
N GLN A 118 7.71 8.38 12.94
CA GLN A 118 7.46 8.45 14.36
C GLN A 118 5.94 8.51 14.57
N GLY A 119 5.37 7.46 15.15
CA GLY A 119 3.94 7.40 15.39
C GLY A 119 3.49 8.41 16.44
N PRO A 120 2.30 9.01 16.27
CA PRO A 120 1.75 9.92 17.27
C PRO A 120 1.30 9.15 18.51
N ALA A 121 1.15 9.84 19.65
CA ALA A 121 0.54 9.27 20.84
C ALA A 121 -0.91 8.81 20.59
N ARG A 122 -1.63 9.54 19.73
CA ARG A 122 -2.94 9.18 19.18
C ARG A 122 -3.09 9.77 17.78
N PRO A 123 -3.49 8.99 16.77
CA PRO A 123 -3.66 9.51 15.42
C PRO A 123 -4.74 10.60 15.34
N GLN A 124 -4.59 11.53 14.40
CA GLN A 124 -5.62 12.48 14.03
C GLN A 124 -6.53 11.90 12.93
N PRO A 125 -7.81 12.28 12.88
CA PRO A 125 -8.71 11.84 11.81
C PRO A 125 -8.30 12.49 10.48
N ALA A 126 -8.46 11.76 9.38
CA ALA A 126 -8.17 12.24 8.04
C ALA A 126 -9.09 11.58 7.01
N ASP A 127 -9.59 12.38 6.07
CA ASP A 127 -10.38 11.86 4.96
C ASP A 127 -9.49 11.31 3.86
N VAL A 128 -9.88 10.18 3.27
CA VAL A 128 -9.13 9.50 2.21
C VAL A 128 -10.05 9.27 1.01
N ILE A 129 -9.57 9.65 -0.17
CA ILE A 129 -10.19 9.28 -1.45
C ILE A 129 -9.12 8.58 -2.26
N THR A 130 -9.34 7.30 -2.58
CA THR A 130 -8.40 6.56 -3.43
C THR A 130 -8.44 7.12 -4.84
N SER A 131 -7.31 7.12 -5.53
CA SER A 131 -7.19 7.60 -6.91
C SER A 131 -5.99 6.95 -7.62
N PRO A 132 -5.93 6.95 -8.97
CA PRO A 132 -4.76 6.45 -9.70
C PRO A 132 -3.50 7.21 -9.30
N PHE A 133 -2.32 6.60 -9.47
CA PHE A 133 -1.05 7.26 -9.14
C PHE A 133 -0.91 8.58 -9.91
N PRO A 134 -0.46 9.69 -9.27
CA PRO A 134 0.20 9.79 -7.95
C PRO A 134 -0.75 10.01 -6.77
N GLY A 135 -2.05 9.78 -6.94
CA GLY A 135 -3.06 9.84 -5.89
C GLY A 135 -2.91 8.78 -4.79
N PHE A 136 -3.81 8.80 -3.80
CA PHE A 136 -3.73 7.85 -2.69
C PHE A 136 -4.00 6.43 -3.19
N PRO A 137 -3.05 5.48 -3.05
CA PRO A 137 -3.20 4.16 -3.64
C PRO A 137 -4.25 3.36 -2.88
N THR A 138 -5.19 2.79 -3.63
CA THR A 138 -6.22 1.88 -3.12
C THR A 138 -5.63 0.68 -2.38
N ASP A 139 -4.40 0.26 -2.70
CA ASP A 139 -3.67 -0.79 -1.98
C ASP A 139 -3.20 -0.44 -0.57
N MET A 140 -3.21 0.85 -0.19
CA MET A 140 -2.94 1.33 1.18
C MET A 140 -4.21 1.62 1.97
N GLN A 141 -5.39 1.49 1.36
CA GLN A 141 -6.67 1.86 1.97
C GLN A 141 -6.94 1.08 3.25
N ALA A 142 -6.74 -0.23 3.26
CA ALA A 142 -7.06 -1.07 4.41
C ALA A 142 -6.14 -0.77 5.61
N GLN A 143 -4.86 -0.56 5.33
CA GLN A 143 -3.84 -0.24 6.33
C GLN A 143 -4.10 1.14 6.96
N ILE A 144 -4.43 2.16 6.15
CA ILE A 144 -4.78 3.48 6.71
C ILE A 144 -6.10 3.44 7.47
N MET A 145 -7.08 2.63 7.05
CA MET A 145 -8.32 2.44 7.81
C MET A 145 -8.04 1.87 9.20
N ALA A 146 -7.13 0.90 9.33
CA ALA A 146 -6.74 0.37 10.63
C ALA A 146 -6.11 1.45 11.53
N LEU A 147 -5.30 2.36 10.98
CA LEU A 147 -4.78 3.53 11.70
C LEU A 147 -5.90 4.48 12.15
N LEU A 148 -6.79 4.84 11.22
CA LEU A 148 -7.88 5.79 11.45
C LEU A 148 -8.91 5.28 12.46
N GLY A 149 -9.08 3.97 12.58
CA GLY A 149 -9.94 3.41 13.62
C GLY A 149 -9.42 3.61 15.05
N LEU A 150 -8.20 4.14 15.24
CA LEU A 150 -7.67 4.58 16.53
C LEU A 150 -7.58 6.12 16.66
N ALA A 151 -7.99 6.86 15.63
CA ALA A 151 -7.87 8.31 15.60
C ALA A 151 -8.75 9.02 16.64
N ASP A 152 -8.43 10.28 16.96
CA ASP A 152 -9.28 11.14 17.77
C ASP A 152 -10.31 11.89 16.93
N GLY A 153 -11.30 11.16 16.40
CA GLY A 153 -12.40 11.77 15.67
C GLY A 153 -13.06 10.84 14.68
N VAL A 154 -13.62 11.44 13.63
CA VAL A 154 -14.33 10.74 12.56
C VAL A 154 -13.60 10.99 11.24
N SER A 155 -13.42 9.94 10.46
CA SER A 155 -12.77 9.96 9.16
C SER A 155 -13.68 9.33 8.11
N LYS A 156 -13.56 9.78 6.87
CA LYS A 156 -14.26 9.21 5.73
C LYS A 156 -13.27 8.64 4.74
N ILE A 157 -13.48 7.39 4.33
CA ILE A 157 -12.72 6.74 3.26
C ILE A 157 -13.67 6.54 2.09
N THR A 158 -13.29 7.02 0.91
CA THR A 158 -14.02 6.81 -0.35
C THR A 158 -13.15 6.03 -1.32
N GLU A 159 -13.61 4.87 -1.74
CA GLU A 159 -12.93 4.00 -2.70
C GLU A 159 -13.45 4.27 -4.11
N THR A 160 -12.56 4.60 -5.04
CA THR A 160 -12.91 4.93 -6.44
C THR A 160 -12.32 3.96 -7.47
N ILE A 161 -11.44 3.04 -7.05
CA ILE A 161 -10.71 2.14 -7.95
C ILE A 161 -11.30 0.74 -7.99
N PHE A 162 -11.65 0.18 -6.82
CA PHE A 162 -12.20 -1.18 -6.74
C PHE A 162 -13.52 -1.20 -6.00
N GLU A 163 -14.55 -1.71 -6.67
CA GLU A 163 -15.81 -2.03 -6.03
C GLU A 163 -15.61 -3.10 -4.94
N ASN A 164 -16.32 -2.96 -3.82
CA ASN A 164 -16.33 -3.92 -2.70
C ASN A 164 -14.99 -4.13 -1.97
N ARG A 165 -14.12 -3.10 -1.92
CA ARG A 165 -12.81 -3.20 -1.24
C ARG A 165 -12.85 -3.17 0.30
N PHE A 166 -14.04 -3.17 0.92
CA PHE A 166 -14.22 -3.08 2.37
C PHE A 166 -14.38 -4.42 3.12
N MET A 167 -13.96 -5.55 2.53
CA MET A 167 -14.12 -6.88 3.13
C MET A 167 -13.49 -7.03 4.53
N HIS A 168 -12.45 -6.25 4.83
CA HIS A 168 -11.76 -6.22 6.13
C HIS A 168 -12.55 -5.53 7.25
N VAL A 169 -13.60 -4.76 6.92
CA VAL A 169 -14.34 -3.95 7.90
C VAL A 169 -14.99 -4.83 8.96
N ALA A 170 -15.61 -5.96 8.57
CA ALA A 170 -16.26 -6.86 9.53
C ALA A 170 -15.27 -7.41 10.57
N GLU A 171 -14.04 -7.72 10.14
CA GLU A 171 -12.98 -8.24 10.99
C GLU A 171 -12.39 -7.16 11.91
N LEU A 172 -12.21 -5.93 11.42
CA LEU A 172 -11.85 -4.80 12.28
C LEU A 172 -12.96 -4.51 13.32
N CYS A 173 -14.23 -4.60 12.94
CA CYS A 173 -15.35 -4.47 13.88
C CYS A 173 -15.36 -5.58 14.94
N ARG A 174 -14.94 -6.81 14.61
CA ARG A 174 -14.73 -7.89 15.60
C ARG A 174 -13.64 -7.54 16.61
N MET A 175 -12.66 -6.72 16.21
CA MET A 175 -11.63 -6.17 17.10
C MET A 175 -12.07 -4.89 17.84
N GLY A 176 -13.35 -4.51 17.73
CA GLY A 176 -13.93 -3.36 18.40
C GLY A 176 -13.84 -2.03 17.63
N ALA A 177 -13.44 -2.05 16.35
CA ALA A 177 -13.54 -0.87 15.51
C ALA A 177 -15.00 -0.42 15.33
N ARG A 178 -15.21 0.88 15.12
CA ARG A 178 -16.53 1.45 14.80
C ARG A 178 -16.52 2.00 13.38
N ILE A 179 -16.92 1.17 12.43
CA ILE A 179 -16.89 1.48 11.00
C ILE A 179 -18.25 1.18 10.39
N GLU A 180 -18.79 2.13 9.64
CA GLU A 180 -20.05 2.01 8.90
C GLU A 180 -19.75 2.18 7.41
N THR A 181 -20.20 1.26 6.56
CA THR A 181 -19.99 1.31 5.10
C THR A 181 -21.31 1.59 4.38
N ASP A 182 -21.27 2.50 3.41
CA ASP A 182 -22.38 2.81 2.50
C ASP A 182 -21.82 2.92 1.07
N GLY A 183 -22.17 1.94 0.22
CA GLY A 183 -21.62 1.82 -1.12
C GLY A 183 -20.09 1.79 -1.14
N SER A 184 -19.48 2.77 -1.81
CA SER A 184 -18.03 2.93 -1.92
C SER A 184 -17.41 3.81 -0.83
N THR A 185 -18.19 4.17 0.20
CA THR A 185 -17.75 5.01 1.31
C THR A 185 -17.74 4.22 2.62
N ALA A 186 -16.74 4.46 3.46
CA ALA A 186 -16.69 4.03 4.84
C ALA A 186 -16.54 5.25 5.77
N VAL A 187 -17.36 5.31 6.82
CA VAL A 187 -17.22 6.26 7.93
C VAL A 187 -16.55 5.52 9.09
N VAL A 188 -15.36 5.97 9.45
CA VAL A 188 -14.52 5.39 10.50
C VAL A 188 -14.57 6.31 11.70
N ARG A 189 -15.11 5.83 12.82
CA ARG A 189 -15.13 6.56 14.10
C ARG A 189 -14.06 5.95 15.00
N GLY A 190 -13.03 6.74 15.31
CA GLY A 190 -11.91 6.24 16.07
C GLY A 190 -12.31 5.79 17.48
N VAL A 191 -11.70 4.70 17.94
CA VAL A 191 -11.90 4.12 19.27
C VAL A 191 -10.62 4.24 20.12
N PRO A 192 -10.71 4.23 21.45
CA PRO A 192 -9.53 4.37 22.32
C PRO A 192 -8.51 3.22 22.18
N SER A 193 -8.97 2.03 21.80
CA SER A 193 -8.12 0.85 21.61
C SER A 193 -8.89 -0.25 20.87
N TYR A 194 -8.19 -1.04 20.07
CA TYR A 194 -8.69 -2.34 19.62
C TYR A 194 -8.57 -3.41 20.72
N GLN A 195 -9.36 -4.46 20.58
CA GLN A 195 -9.31 -5.66 21.40
C GLN A 195 -8.81 -6.85 20.57
N GLY A 196 -7.99 -7.69 21.18
CA GLY A 196 -7.53 -8.93 20.58
C GLY A 196 -8.70 -9.85 20.27
N ALA A 197 -8.72 -10.43 19.08
CA ALA A 197 -9.78 -11.31 18.61
C ALA A 197 -9.25 -12.35 17.64
N GLN A 198 -10.04 -13.40 17.41
CA GLN A 198 -9.85 -14.28 16.26
C GLN A 198 -10.48 -13.64 15.02
N VAL A 199 -9.65 -13.39 14.01
CA VAL A 199 -10.03 -12.73 12.76
C VAL A 199 -9.59 -13.54 11.54
N MET A 200 -10.25 -13.33 10.41
CA MET A 200 -9.96 -14.06 9.16
C MET A 200 -9.48 -13.12 8.05
N ALA A 201 -8.30 -13.43 7.50
CA ALA A 201 -7.80 -12.76 6.30
C ALA A 201 -8.69 -13.08 5.07
N THR A 202 -9.09 -12.04 4.33
CA THR A 202 -9.93 -12.14 3.12
C THR A 202 -9.19 -11.88 1.81
N ASP A 203 -8.15 -11.05 1.87
CA ASP A 203 -7.28 -10.68 0.74
C ASP A 203 -5.94 -10.17 1.25
N LEU A 204 -5.00 -9.87 0.36
CA LEU A 204 -3.64 -9.46 0.70
C LEU A 204 -3.60 -8.20 1.59
N ARG A 205 -4.35 -7.16 1.24
CA ARG A 205 -4.26 -5.85 1.94
C ARG A 205 -5.11 -5.86 3.21
N ALA A 206 -6.25 -6.56 3.19
CA ALA A 206 -7.02 -6.89 4.39
C ALA A 206 -6.18 -7.68 5.40
N SER A 207 -5.39 -8.65 4.95
CA SER A 207 -4.52 -9.43 5.84
C SER A 207 -3.52 -8.54 6.56
N ALA A 208 -2.86 -7.65 5.81
CA ALA A 208 -1.89 -6.72 6.37
C ALA A 208 -2.56 -5.77 7.38
N SER A 209 -3.73 -5.22 7.08
CA SER A 209 -4.42 -4.31 8.01
C SER A 209 -4.83 -4.98 9.33
N LEU A 210 -5.24 -6.26 9.30
CA LEU A 210 -5.57 -7.02 10.52
C LEU A 210 -4.34 -7.32 11.37
N VAL A 211 -3.20 -7.60 10.74
CA VAL A 211 -1.91 -7.72 11.46
C VAL A 211 -1.57 -6.39 12.15
N LEU A 212 -1.67 -5.27 11.43
CA LEU A 212 -1.39 -3.94 11.98
C LEU A 212 -2.33 -3.58 13.14
N ALA A 213 -3.64 -3.82 12.98
CA ALA A 213 -4.62 -3.63 14.05
C ALA A 213 -4.30 -4.52 15.26
N GLY A 214 -3.82 -5.75 15.04
CA GLY A 214 -3.38 -6.67 16.08
C GLY A 214 -2.18 -6.16 16.88
N LEU A 215 -1.23 -5.49 16.23
CA LEU A 215 -0.08 -4.87 16.92
C LEU A 215 -0.51 -3.76 17.90
N ALA A 216 -1.60 -3.06 17.60
CA ALA A 216 -2.14 -1.98 18.42
C ALA A 216 -3.27 -2.43 19.37
N ALA A 217 -3.67 -3.70 19.32
CA ALA A 217 -4.77 -4.23 20.12
C ALA A 217 -4.33 -4.59 21.54
N ARG A 218 -5.27 -4.52 22.49
CA ARG A 218 -5.09 -5.08 23.84
C ARG A 218 -5.41 -6.57 23.81
N GLY A 219 -4.52 -7.40 24.37
CA GLY A 219 -4.69 -8.85 24.39
C GLY A 219 -3.97 -9.53 23.23
N THR A 220 -4.48 -10.68 22.80
CA THR A 220 -3.90 -11.48 21.71
C THR A 220 -4.86 -11.52 20.53
N THR A 221 -4.35 -11.24 19.34
CA THR A 221 -5.08 -11.38 18.07
C THR A 221 -4.57 -12.61 17.34
N GLU A 222 -5.47 -13.47 16.90
CA GLU A 222 -5.15 -14.61 16.04
C GLU A 222 -5.69 -14.34 14.64
N VAL A 223 -4.78 -14.21 13.67
CA VAL A 223 -5.14 -13.98 12.27
C VAL A 223 -5.10 -15.32 11.54
N ALA A 224 -6.27 -15.84 11.17
CA ALA A 224 -6.40 -17.07 10.39
C ALA A 224 -6.37 -16.78 8.88
N ARG A 225 -6.16 -17.84 8.07
CA ARG A 225 -6.15 -17.78 6.58
C ARG A 225 -5.08 -16.86 5.98
N VAL A 226 -3.90 -16.82 6.61
CA VAL A 226 -2.76 -15.98 6.20
C VAL A 226 -2.15 -16.31 4.84
N TYR A 227 -2.64 -17.32 4.11
CA TYR A 227 -2.18 -17.62 2.74
C TYR A 227 -2.37 -16.44 1.78
N HIS A 228 -3.31 -15.53 2.06
CA HIS A 228 -3.45 -14.28 1.31
C HIS A 228 -2.28 -13.32 1.54
N LEU A 229 -1.73 -13.28 2.76
CA LEU A 229 -0.59 -12.45 3.13
C LEU A 229 0.69 -12.92 2.42
N ASP A 230 0.89 -14.25 2.36
CA ASP A 230 2.06 -14.88 1.75
C ASP A 230 2.22 -14.61 0.26
N ARG A 231 1.13 -14.21 -0.40
CA ARG A 231 1.15 -13.85 -1.83
C ARG A 231 1.86 -12.53 -2.12
N GLY A 232 2.06 -11.67 -1.13
CA GLY A 232 2.58 -10.32 -1.36
C GLY A 232 3.48 -9.75 -0.27
N TYR A 233 3.64 -10.43 0.88
CA TYR A 233 4.64 -10.05 1.87
C TYR A 233 5.57 -11.22 2.17
N GLU A 234 6.87 -11.01 1.96
CA GLU A 234 7.88 -11.99 2.32
C GLU A 234 8.24 -11.85 3.79
N ARG A 235 7.88 -12.87 4.59
CA ARG A 235 8.26 -13.02 6.01
C ARG A 235 7.97 -11.77 6.84
N LEU A 236 6.76 -11.21 6.68
CA LEU A 236 6.33 -9.99 7.38
C LEU A 236 6.51 -10.12 8.90
N GLU A 237 6.23 -11.29 9.46
CA GLU A 237 6.43 -11.60 10.87
C GLU A 237 7.88 -11.42 11.31
N THR A 238 8.85 -11.80 10.48
CA THR A 238 10.28 -11.64 10.79
C THR A 238 10.68 -10.17 10.76
N LYS A 239 10.19 -9.41 9.77
CA LYS A 239 10.41 -7.97 9.68
C LYS A 239 9.84 -7.24 10.90
N LEU A 240 8.59 -7.56 11.28
CA LEU A 240 7.94 -6.97 12.46
C LEU A 240 8.62 -7.40 13.78
N GLN A 241 9.03 -8.66 13.93
CA GLN A 241 9.80 -9.12 15.09
C GLN A 241 11.11 -8.34 15.24
N SER A 242 11.79 -8.03 14.14
CA SER A 242 13.02 -7.22 14.17
C SER A 242 12.79 -5.78 14.66
N LEU A 243 11.54 -5.31 14.60
CA LEU A 243 11.09 -4.02 15.14
C LEU A 243 10.54 -4.14 16.57
N GLY A 244 10.62 -5.32 17.21
CA GLY A 244 10.16 -5.56 18.57
C GLY A 244 8.72 -6.04 18.70
N ALA A 245 8.03 -6.31 17.59
CA ALA A 245 6.67 -6.85 17.63
C ALA A 245 6.64 -8.26 18.25
N ARG A 246 5.67 -8.50 19.14
CA ARG A 246 5.36 -9.84 19.67
C ARG A 246 4.40 -10.56 18.74
N ILE A 247 4.92 -11.01 17.61
CA ILE A 247 4.19 -11.80 16.61
C ILE A 247 4.85 -13.16 16.45
N THR A 248 4.08 -14.21 16.22
CA THR A 248 4.59 -15.55 15.95
C THR A 248 3.70 -16.20 14.92
N ARG A 249 4.32 -16.87 13.96
CA ARG A 249 3.61 -17.70 12.99
C ARG A 249 3.48 -19.11 13.56
N VAL A 250 2.24 -19.54 13.74
CA VAL A 250 1.90 -20.90 14.20
C VAL A 250 1.56 -21.78 13.00
N ALA A 251 1.96 -23.05 13.06
CA ALA A 251 1.80 -24.04 11.98
C ALA A 251 0.36 -24.59 11.91
#